data_AF-A0A916RDL3-F1
#
_entry.id   AF-A0A916RDL3-F1
#
_cell.length_a   1.000
_cell.length_b   1.000
_cell.length_c   1.000
_cell.angle_alpha   90.00
_cell.angle_beta   90.00
_cell.angle_gamma   90.00
#
_symmetry.space_group_name_H-M   'P 1'
#
loop_
_entity.id
_entity.type
_entity.pdbx_description
1 polymer ?
#
loop_
_entity_poly.entity_id
_entity_poly.type
_entity_poly.pdbx_seq_one_letter_code
_entity_poly.pdbx_strand_id
1 'polypeptide(L)'
;MAKLPKPFDVEEFWIRNLLHRGRREDAIAKLQAAIDSGNAGAETLELAEYLRTAGRGRQPFGVKHLWIEIGALYEQMKDDGIPRSERFQALRRAYPANDESDYRKMIGKYRRAIAIYHNIIKQNP
;
A
#
# COMPACT_ATOMS: atom_id res chain seq x y z
N MET A 1 33.54 -3.13 -3.87
CA MET A 1 32.82 -3.86 -2.81
C MET A 1 31.33 -3.69 -3.05
N ALA A 2 30.56 -4.77 -3.16
CA ALA A 2 29.11 -4.66 -3.22
C ALA A 2 28.63 -3.95 -1.96
N LYS A 3 27.87 -2.86 -2.10
CA LYS A 3 27.24 -2.21 -0.94
C LYS A 3 26.38 -3.27 -0.25
N LEU A 4 26.61 -3.50 1.04
CA LEU A 4 25.71 -4.29 1.85
C LEU A 4 24.30 -3.70 1.72
N PRO A 5 23.25 -4.55 1.66
CA PRO A 5 21.88 -4.05 1.66
C PRO A 5 21.69 -3.12 2.85
N LYS A 6 21.04 -1.98 2.63
CA LYS A 6 20.73 -1.05 3.71
C LYS A 6 19.96 -1.81 4.81
N PRO A 7 20.23 -1.55 6.09
CA PRO A 7 19.43 -2.12 7.17
C PRO A 7 17.96 -1.75 6.95
N PHE A 8 17.09 -2.75 7.00
CA PHE A 8 15.66 -2.58 6.79
C PHE A 8 15.05 -1.82 7.97
N ASP A 9 14.49 -0.65 7.69
CA ASP A 9 13.80 0.16 8.69
C ASP A 9 12.37 -0.36 8.87
N VAL A 10 12.19 -1.23 9.86
CA VAL A 10 10.90 -1.87 10.17
C VAL A 10 9.83 -0.84 10.53
N GLU A 11 10.22 0.23 11.23
CA GLU A 11 9.29 1.27 11.67
C GLU A 11 8.77 2.05 10.46
N GLU A 12 9.67 2.43 9.56
CA GLU A 12 9.32 3.10 8.30
C GLU A 12 8.29 2.31 7.50
N PHE A 13 8.52 0.99 7.35
CA PHE A 13 7.64 0.11 6.61
C PHE A 13 6.22 0.14 7.17
N TRP A 14 6.08 0.02 8.49
CA TRP A 14 4.77 0.03 9.14
C TRP A 14 4.08 1.40 9.07
N ILE A 15 4.84 2.49 9.23
CA ILE A 15 4.29 3.84 9.12
C ILE A 15 3.80 4.09 7.69
N ARG A 16 4.57 3.71 6.67
CA ARG A 16 4.13 3.76 5.26
C ARG A 16 2.88 2.94 5.04
N ASN A 17 2.79 1.73 5.58
CA ASN A 17 1.60 0.88 5.48
C ASN A 17 0.35 1.57 6.05
N LEU A 18 0.46 2.20 7.22
CA LEU A 18 -0.64 2.97 7.83
C LEU A 18 -1.05 4.16 6.96
N LEU A 19 -0.08 4.91 6.40
CA LEU A 19 -0.36 5.99 5.46
C LEU A 19 -1.06 5.51 4.19
N HIS A 20 -0.64 4.37 3.65
CA HIS A 20 -1.28 3.76 2.48
C HIS A 20 -2.74 3.35 2.74
N ARG A 21 -3.05 2.94 3.97
CA ARG A 21 -4.41 2.60 4.42
C ARG A 21 -5.26 3.81 4.80
N GLY A 22 -4.74 5.04 4.64
CA GLY A 22 -5.45 6.26 5.03
C GLY A 22 -5.53 6.47 6.54
N ARG A 23 -4.82 5.66 7.35
CA ARG A 23 -4.79 5.74 8.81
C ARG A 23 -3.72 6.74 9.27
N ARG A 24 -3.90 8.01 8.88
CA ARG A 24 -2.89 9.07 9.09
C ARG A 24 -2.62 9.33 10.58
N GLU A 25 -3.65 9.36 11.41
CA GLU A 25 -3.50 9.58 12.85
C GLU A 25 -2.66 8.47 13.49
N ASP A 26 -2.97 7.21 13.17
CA ASP A 26 -2.19 6.05 13.64
C ASP A 26 -0.75 6.08 13.12
N ALA A 27 -0.54 6.49 11.87
CA ALA A 27 0.79 6.63 11.29
C ALA A 27 1.63 7.68 12.04
N ILE A 28 1.03 8.82 12.40
CA ILE A 28 1.67 9.88 13.18
C ILE A 28 1.98 9.38 14.59
N ALA A 29 1.04 8.70 15.25
CA ALA A 29 1.26 8.14 16.59
C ALA A 29 2.40 7.12 16.60
N LYS A 30 2.44 6.22 15.60
CA LYS A 30 3.52 5.22 15.47
C LYS A 30 4.86 5.87 15.16
N LEU A 31 4.89 6.89 14.30
CA LEU A 31 6.10 7.65 14.02
C LEU A 31 6.65 8.31 15.30
N GLN A 32 5.79 8.94 16.09
CA GLN A 32 6.22 9.56 17.36
C GLN A 32 6.77 8.50 18.33
N ALA A 33 6.09 7.36 18.47
CA ALA A 33 6.55 6.26 19.31
C ALA A 33 7.91 5.69 18.86
N ALA A 34 8.16 5.61 17.55
CA ALA A 34 9.46 5.17 17.01
C ALA A 34 10.59 6.16 17.35
N ILE A 35 10.30 7.47 17.30
CA ILE A 35 11.25 8.52 17.68
C ILE A 35 11.53 8.48 19.18
N ASP A 36 10.48 8.44 20.01
CA ASP A 36 10.60 8.48 21.48
C ASP A 36 11.31 7.25 22.04
N SER A 37 11.12 6.08 21.41
CA SER A 37 11.79 4.83 21.80
C SER A 37 13.21 4.68 21.26
N GLY A 38 13.69 5.63 20.44
CA GLY A 38 15.02 5.56 19.81
C GLY A 38 15.14 4.51 18.71
N ASN A 39 14.03 3.95 18.23
CA ASN A 39 14.00 2.93 17.17
C ASN A 39 13.82 3.51 15.76
N ALA A 40 13.68 4.84 15.64
CA ALA A 40 13.57 5.51 14.36
C ALA A 40 14.88 5.43 13.57
N GLY A 41 14.87 4.64 12.49
CA GLY A 41 15.95 4.59 11.52
C GLY A 41 15.98 5.84 10.62
N ALA A 42 16.98 5.89 9.73
CA ALA A 42 17.16 7.02 8.82
C ALA A 42 15.94 7.25 7.90
N GLU A 43 15.31 6.17 7.44
CA GLU A 43 14.14 6.25 6.55
C GLU A 43 12.89 6.69 7.32
N THR A 44 12.73 6.27 8.58
CA THR A 44 11.69 6.77 9.49
C THR A 44 11.81 8.28 9.73
N LEU A 45 13.03 8.78 9.94
CA LEU A 45 13.27 10.22 10.13
C LEU A 45 13.02 11.02 8.84
N GLU A 46 13.41 10.49 7.69
CA GLU A 46 13.10 11.09 6.38
C GLU A 46 11.57 11.15 6.15
N LEU A 47 10.84 10.10 6.53
CA LEU A 47 9.38 10.06 6.47
C LEU A 47 8.75 11.11 7.41
N ALA A 48 9.35 11.35 8.57
CA ALA A 48 8.90 12.40 9.49
C ALA A 48 8.99 13.79 8.85
N GLU A 49 10.11 14.10 8.21
CA GLU A 49 10.33 15.37 7.54
C GLU A 49 9.38 15.54 6.35
N TYR A 50 9.17 14.46 5.59
CA TYR A 50 8.17 14.44 4.54
C TYR A 50 6.76 14.77 5.07
N LEU A 51 6.35 14.14 6.18
CA LEU A 51 5.01 14.34 6.74
C LEU A 51 4.78 15.74 7.31
N ARG A 52 5.85 16.43 7.77
CA ARG A 52 5.81 17.84 8.19
C ARG A 52 5.70 18.81 7.01
N THR A 53 6.43 18.54 5.94
CA THR A 53 6.58 19.45 4.79
C THR A 53 5.54 19.23 3.69
N ALA A 54 4.91 18.06 3.64
CA ALA A 54 3.90 17.75 2.63
C ALA A 54 2.69 18.70 2.73
N GLY A 55 2.53 19.55 1.72
CA GLY A 55 1.39 20.47 1.62
C GLY A 55 0.04 19.74 1.71
N ARG A 56 -0.93 20.37 2.38
CA ARG A 56 -2.31 19.88 2.50
C ARG A 56 -2.89 19.62 1.10
N GLY A 57 -2.90 18.36 0.65
CA GLY A 57 -3.62 17.97 -0.57
C GLY A 57 -3.09 16.76 -1.34
N ARG A 58 -1.80 16.41 -1.24
CA ARG A 58 -1.26 15.26 -1.98
C ARG A 58 -0.47 14.33 -1.07
N GLN A 59 -1.18 13.42 -0.42
CA GLN A 59 -0.53 12.22 0.14
C GLN A 59 0.06 11.43 -1.05
N PRO A 60 1.34 11.03 -1.03
CA PRO A 60 1.95 10.14 -2.03
C PRO A 60 1.58 8.68 -1.75
N PHE A 61 0.57 8.49 -0.89
CA PHE A 61 0.12 7.25 -0.30
C PHE A 61 -1.41 7.21 -0.46
N GLY A 62 -1.96 6.00 -0.57
CA GLY A 62 -3.40 5.78 -0.72
C GLY A 62 -3.70 4.60 -1.63
N VAL A 63 -5.00 4.35 -1.83
CA VAL A 63 -5.57 3.22 -2.57
C VAL A 63 -4.96 3.06 -3.97
N LYS A 64 -4.53 4.15 -4.61
CA LYS A 64 -3.89 4.13 -5.93
C LYS A 64 -2.53 3.41 -5.97
N HIS A 65 -1.86 3.34 -4.83
CA HIS A 65 -0.57 2.68 -4.68
C HIS A 65 -0.71 1.21 -4.27
N LEU A 66 -1.82 0.86 -3.62
CA LEU A 66 -2.15 -0.49 -3.14
C LEU A 66 -2.81 -1.37 -4.22
N TRP A 67 -2.47 -1.15 -5.48
CA TRP A 67 -3.16 -1.81 -6.60
C TRP A 67 -2.90 -3.31 -6.65
N ILE A 68 -1.77 -3.77 -6.12
CA ILE A 68 -1.42 -5.19 -6.04
C ILE A 68 -2.31 -5.88 -5.01
N GLU A 69 -2.36 -5.33 -3.80
CA GLU A 69 -3.10 -5.88 -2.67
C GLU A 69 -4.60 -5.86 -2.92
N ILE A 70 -5.12 -4.75 -3.46
CA ILE A 70 -6.53 -4.60 -3.83
C ILE A 70 -6.90 -5.60 -4.93
N GLY A 71 -6.05 -5.73 -5.95
CA GLY A 71 -6.29 -6.65 -7.06
C GLY A 71 -6.26 -8.11 -6.61
N ALA A 72 -5.24 -8.49 -5.84
CA ALA A 72 -5.09 -9.84 -5.29
C ALA A 72 -6.27 -10.22 -4.40
N LEU A 73 -6.64 -9.36 -3.44
CA LEU A 73 -7.79 -9.61 -2.57
C LEU A 73 -9.10 -9.72 -3.36
N TYR A 74 -9.29 -8.89 -4.40
CA TYR A 74 -10.48 -8.98 -5.23
C TYR A 74 -10.58 -10.28 -6.04
N GLU A 75 -9.47 -10.76 -6.59
CA GLU A 75 -9.42 -12.04 -7.29
C GLU A 75 -9.58 -13.21 -6.32
N GLN A 76 -8.95 -13.17 -5.14
CA GLN A 76 -9.16 -14.18 -4.11
C GLN A 76 -10.64 -14.29 -3.72
N MET A 77 -11.29 -13.17 -3.39
CA MET A 77 -12.73 -13.20 -3.07
C MET A 77 -13.59 -13.64 -4.26
N LYS A 78 -13.15 -13.42 -5.50
CA LYS A 78 -13.85 -13.92 -6.70
C LYS A 78 -13.77 -15.44 -6.76
N ASP A 79 -12.58 -15.98 -6.48
CA ASP A 79 -12.32 -17.42 -6.50
C ASP A 79 -13.04 -18.13 -5.34
N ASP A 80 -13.21 -17.45 -4.20
CA ASP A 80 -14.03 -17.88 -3.07
C ASP A 80 -15.55 -17.79 -3.34
N GLY A 81 -15.97 -17.34 -4.52
CA GLY A 81 -17.38 -17.24 -4.92
C GLY A 81 -18.13 -16.04 -4.34
N ILE A 82 -17.45 -15.06 -3.74
CA ILE A 82 -18.10 -13.91 -3.09
C ILE A 82 -18.75 -12.99 -4.15
N PRO A 83 -20.02 -12.61 -3.96
CA PRO A 83 -20.73 -11.71 -4.87
C PRO A 83 -19.99 -10.38 -5.08
N ARG A 84 -20.13 -9.82 -6.29
CA ARG A 84 -19.41 -8.60 -6.69
C ARG A 84 -19.70 -7.41 -5.75
N SER A 85 -20.95 -7.24 -5.32
CA SER A 85 -21.36 -6.18 -4.38
C SER A 85 -20.62 -6.29 -3.04
N GLU A 86 -20.55 -7.50 -2.48
CA GLU A 86 -19.87 -7.77 -1.21
C GLU A 86 -18.36 -7.58 -1.29
N ARG A 87 -17.75 -7.92 -2.44
CA ARG A 87 -16.33 -7.66 -2.69
C ARG A 87 -15.96 -6.19 -2.60
N PHE A 88 -16.76 -5.29 -3.20
CA PHE A 88 -16.51 -3.86 -3.09
C PHE A 88 -16.70 -3.33 -1.67
N GLN A 89 -17.66 -3.88 -0.91
CA GLN A 89 -17.82 -3.53 0.49
C GLN A 89 -16.62 -3.98 1.33
N ALA A 90 -16.11 -5.19 1.10
CA ALA A 90 -14.91 -5.70 1.77
C ALA A 90 -13.67 -4.85 1.43
N LEU A 91 -13.48 -4.51 0.15
CA LEU A 91 -12.42 -3.59 -0.28
C LEU A 91 -12.55 -2.21 0.38
N ARG A 92 -13.76 -1.68 0.51
CA ARG A 92 -13.99 -0.40 1.17
C ARG A 92 -13.65 -0.41 2.66
N ARG A 93 -13.91 -1.52 3.35
CA ARG A 93 -13.53 -1.71 4.75
C ARG A 93 -12.01 -1.84 4.91
N ALA A 94 -11.35 -2.57 4.02
CA ALA A 94 -9.91 -2.83 4.11
C ALA A 94 -9.06 -1.64 3.62
N TYR A 95 -9.53 -0.95 2.57
CA TYR A 95 -8.80 0.10 1.86
C TYR A 95 -9.74 1.29 1.58
N PRO A 96 -9.93 2.19 2.54
CA PRO A 96 -10.85 3.32 2.39
C PRO A 96 -10.51 4.19 1.16
N ALA A 97 -11.44 4.28 0.22
CA ALA A 97 -11.37 5.14 -0.96
C ALA A 97 -12.63 6.02 -1.03
N ASN A 98 -12.51 7.15 -1.72
CA ASN A 98 -13.62 8.07 -1.92
C ASN A 98 -14.66 7.55 -2.93
N ASP A 99 -14.24 6.72 -3.89
CA ASP A 99 -15.09 6.26 -5.00
C ASP A 99 -14.79 4.81 -5.38
N GLU A 100 -15.83 4.05 -5.71
CA GLU A 100 -15.71 2.69 -6.25
C GLU A 100 -14.91 2.66 -7.56
N SER A 101 -14.93 3.75 -8.34
CA SER A 101 -14.17 3.87 -9.57
C SER A 101 -12.67 3.71 -9.36
N ASP A 102 -12.14 4.08 -8.18
CA ASP A 102 -10.74 3.88 -7.83
C ASP A 102 -10.40 2.39 -7.65
N TYR A 103 -11.25 1.61 -6.99
CA TYR A 103 -11.06 0.15 -6.89
C TYR A 103 -11.05 -0.51 -8.27
N ARG A 104 -11.99 -0.14 -9.15
CA ARG A 104 -12.06 -0.67 -10.52
C ARG A 104 -10.78 -0.40 -11.30
N LYS A 105 -10.23 0.82 -11.19
CA LYS A 105 -8.94 1.18 -11.81
C LYS A 105 -7.80 0.31 -11.27
N MET A 106 -7.75 0.08 -9.97
CA MET A 106 -6.71 -0.73 -9.33
C MET A 106 -6.78 -2.20 -9.73
N ILE A 107 -7.97 -2.79 -9.68
CA ILE A 107 -8.21 -4.17 -10.14
C ILE A 107 -7.83 -4.31 -11.62
N GLY A 108 -8.20 -3.34 -12.46
CA GLY A 108 -7.84 -3.33 -13.87
C GLY A 108 -6.32 -3.26 -14.09
N LYS A 109 -5.60 -2.48 -13.28
CA LYS A 109 -4.13 -2.42 -13.32
C LYS A 109 -3.50 -3.74 -12.91
N TYR A 110 -3.99 -4.38 -11.85
CA TYR A 110 -3.54 -5.69 -11.40
C TYR A 110 -3.71 -6.75 -12.48
N ARG A 111 -4.90 -6.86 -13.07
CA ARG A 111 -5.19 -7.84 -14.14
C ARG A 111 -4.27 -7.68 -15.34
N ARG A 112 -3.96 -6.46 -15.75
CA ARG A 112 -2.99 -6.20 -16.83
C ARG A 112 -1.60 -6.70 -16.45
N ALA A 113 -1.15 -6.45 -15.22
CA ALA A 113 0.15 -6.92 -14.75
C ALA A 113 0.24 -8.45 -14.73
N ILE A 114 -0.80 -9.13 -14.21
CA ILE A 114 -0.87 -10.60 -14.21
C ILE A 114 -0.92 -11.18 -15.62
N ALA A 115 -1.67 -10.56 -16.53
CA ALA A 115 -1.72 -10.99 -17.93
C ALA A 115 -0.34 -10.89 -18.61
N ILE A 116 0.39 -9.80 -18.38
CA ILE A 116 1.77 -9.62 -18.86
C ILE A 116 2.68 -10.69 -18.25
N TYR A 117 2.61 -10.92 -16.94
CA TYR A 117 3.40 -11.93 -16.25
C TYR A 117 3.18 -13.34 -16.81
N HIS A 118 1.92 -13.74 -16.98
CA HIS A 118 1.58 -15.03 -17.59
C HIS A 118 2.07 -15.15 -19.04
N ASN A 119 2.03 -14.06 -19.81
CA ASN A 119 2.57 -14.06 -21.17
C ASN A 119 4.10 -14.22 -21.18
N ILE A 120 4.81 -13.57 -20.25
CA ILE A 120 6.27 -13.71 -20.11
C ILE A 120 6.65 -15.14 -19.75
N ILE A 121 5.99 -15.75 -18.77
CA ILE A 121 6.25 -17.14 -18.38
C ILE A 121 5.97 -18.09 -19.54
N LYS A 122 4.86 -17.91 -20.26
CA LYS A 122 4.53 -18.76 -21.41
C LYS A 122 5.55 -18.66 -22.56
N GLN A 123 6.25 -17.53 -22.68
CA GLN A 123 7.28 -17.32 -23.70
C GLN A 123 8.68 -17.78 -23.26
N ASN A 124 8.90 -18.01 -21.96
CA ASN A 124 10.14 -18.53 -21.38
C ASN A 124 9.81 -19.69 -20.41
N PRO A 125 9.42 -20.87 -20.93
CA PRO A 125 9.11 -22.04 -20.12
C PRO A 125 10.33 -22.60 -19.37
#